data_AF-Q5G019-F1
#
_entry.id   AF-Q5G019-F1
#
_cell.length_a   1.000
_cell.length_b   1.000
_cell.length_c   1.000
_cell.angle_alpha   90.00
_cell.angle_beta   90.00
_cell.angle_gamma   90.00
#
_symmetry.space_group_name_H-M   'P 1'
#
loop_
_entity.id
_entity.type
_entity.pdbx_description
1 polymer ?
#
loop_
_entity_poly.entity_id
_entity_poly.type
_entity_poly.pdbx_seq_one_letter_code
_entity_poly.pdbx_strand_id
1 'polypeptide(L)'
;LGGLRSVAQTISYEVSMALIFLCNIILVMDFDLMFFFMFQNLVWFIFIMIPLCLCWISSMLAETNRTPFDFAEGESELVSGFNVEYSSGGFALIFLSEYSSILFMSLFFILIYMGGFNLSFVFYLKLVSVSF
;
A
#
# COMPACT_ATOMS: atom_id res chain seq x y z
N LEU A 1 21.65 4.36 -10.83
CA LEU A 1 21.63 4.91 -9.45
C LEU A 1 20.22 4.93 -8.87
N GLY A 2 19.22 5.45 -9.60
CA GLY A 2 17.80 5.40 -9.18
C GLY A 2 17.30 4.00 -8.81
N GLY A 3 17.56 2.99 -9.64
CA GLY A 3 17.16 1.60 -9.34
C GLY A 3 17.76 0.99 -8.07
N LEU A 4 18.97 1.41 -7.64
CA LEU A 4 19.54 0.94 -6.37
C LEU A 4 18.89 1.65 -5.17
N ARG A 5 18.48 2.92 -5.34
CA ARG A 5 17.76 3.68 -4.32
C ARG A 5 16.35 3.11 -4.12
N SER A 6 15.66 2.76 -5.21
CA SER A 6 14.33 2.15 -5.13
C SER A 6 14.36 0.77 -4.47
N VAL A 7 15.32 -0.10 -4.82
CA VAL A 7 15.47 -1.41 -4.17
C VAL A 7 15.79 -1.29 -2.68
N ALA A 8 16.66 -0.36 -2.30
CA ALA A 8 16.95 -0.12 -0.88
C ALA A 8 15.71 0.38 -0.12
N GLN A 9 14.90 1.23 -0.75
CA GLN A 9 13.64 1.72 -0.21
C GLN A 9 12.64 0.58 -0.01
N THR A 10 12.34 -0.21 -1.03
CA THR A 10 11.36 -1.30 -0.93
C THR A 10 11.72 -2.28 0.18
N ILE A 11 12.99 -2.72 0.25
CA ILE A 11 13.43 -3.65 1.31
C ILE A 11 13.24 -3.03 2.70
N SER A 12 13.55 -1.75 2.87
CA SER A 12 13.42 -1.09 4.17
C SER A 12 11.96 -0.96 4.63
N TYR A 13 11.05 -0.64 3.71
CA TYR A 13 9.63 -0.47 4.02
C TYR A 13 8.88 -1.80 4.11
N GLU A 14 9.31 -2.84 3.38
CA GLU A 14 8.78 -4.19 3.48
C GLU A 14 8.98 -4.76 4.90
N VAL A 15 10.16 -4.60 5.49
CA VAL A 15 10.42 -5.03 6.88
C VAL A 15 9.52 -4.26 7.86
N SER A 16 9.35 -2.95 7.66
CA SER A 16 8.48 -2.14 8.51
C SER A 16 6.99 -2.56 8.40
N MET A 17 6.54 -2.86 7.17
CA MET A 17 5.18 -3.29 6.89
C MET A 17 4.88 -4.65 7.51
N ALA A 18 5.82 -5.61 7.42
CA ALA A 18 5.68 -6.91 8.06
C ALA A 18 5.52 -6.80 9.60
N LEU A 19 6.27 -5.90 10.24
CA LEU A 19 6.16 -5.66 11.68
C LEU A 19 4.82 -5.01 12.06
N ILE A 20 4.36 -4.02 11.30
CA ILE A 20 3.05 -3.39 11.55
C ILE A 20 1.93 -4.42 11.34
N PHE A 21 2.04 -5.28 10.32
CA PHE A 21 1.07 -6.33 10.05
C PHE A 21 1.02 -7.33 11.21
N LEU A 22 2.17 -7.72 11.75
CA LEU A 22 2.24 -8.59 12.91
C LEU A 22 1.50 -8.01 14.13
N CYS A 23 1.65 -6.71 14.40
CA CYS A 23 0.90 -6.04 15.46
C CYS A 23 -0.62 -6.15 15.28
N ASN A 24 -1.10 -6.05 14.04
CA ASN A 24 -2.52 -6.20 13.71
C ASN A 24 -3.00 -7.66 13.88
N ILE A 25 -2.16 -8.64 13.51
CA ILE A 25 -2.47 -10.07 13.71
C ILE A 25 -2.57 -10.42 15.19
N ILE A 26 -1.71 -9.86 16.04
CA ILE A 26 -1.76 -10.10 17.50
C ILE A 26 -3.12 -9.66 18.09
N LEU A 27 -3.79 -8.67 17.49
CA LEU A 27 -5.11 -8.23 17.94
C LEU A 27 -6.24 -9.20 17.57
N VAL A 28 -6.13 -9.84 16.40
CA VAL A 28 -7.13 -10.79 15.89
C VAL A 28 -6.85 -12.23 16.35
N MET A 29 -5.59 -12.52 16.71
CA MET A 29 -5.06 -13.84 17.09
C MET A 29 -5.18 -14.92 16.00
N ASP A 30 -5.43 -14.51 14.76
CA ASP A 30 -5.55 -15.39 13.60
C ASP A 30 -5.01 -14.68 12.34
N PHE A 31 -4.65 -15.46 11.32
CA PHE A 31 -4.12 -14.96 10.04
C PHE A 31 -5.19 -14.85 8.96
N ASP A 32 -6.38 -15.44 9.15
CA ASP A 32 -7.46 -15.35 8.18
C ASP A 32 -8.06 -13.92 8.14
N LEU A 33 -8.03 -13.33 6.96
CA LEU A 33 -8.56 -12.00 6.66
C LEU A 33 -10.07 -11.90 6.93
N MET A 34 -10.80 -13.02 6.93
CA MET A 34 -12.21 -13.03 7.30
C MET A 34 -12.43 -12.67 8.77
N PHE A 35 -11.51 -13.04 9.68
CA PHE A 35 -11.64 -12.65 11.08
C PHE A 35 -11.46 -11.15 11.29
N PHE A 36 -10.60 -10.49 10.51
CA PHE A 36 -10.49 -9.02 10.54
C PHE A 36 -11.84 -8.35 10.31
N PHE A 37 -12.61 -8.82 9.33
CA PHE A 37 -13.96 -8.32 9.07
C PHE A 37 -14.90 -8.55 10.26
N MET A 38 -14.88 -9.75 10.84
CA MET A 38 -15.76 -10.11 11.96
C MET A 38 -15.50 -9.27 13.22
N PHE A 39 -14.23 -8.99 13.54
CA PHE A 39 -13.86 -8.17 14.71
C PHE A 39 -14.12 -6.67 14.50
N GLN A 40 -14.18 -6.20 13.25
CA GLN A 40 -14.44 -4.80 12.90
C GLN A 40 -15.93 -4.43 12.78
N ASN A 41 -16.83 -5.35 13.18
CA ASN A 41 -18.29 -5.11 13.12
C ASN A 41 -18.76 -3.95 13.99
N LEU A 42 -18.15 -3.73 15.16
CA LEU A 42 -18.56 -2.68 16.10
C LEU A 42 -17.80 -1.37 15.86
N VAL A 43 -16.47 -1.45 15.84
CA VAL A 43 -15.56 -0.32 15.68
C VAL A 43 -14.44 -0.71 14.73
N TRP A 44 -14.12 0.17 13.79
CA TRP A 44 -13.00 -0.02 12.87
C TRP A 44 -11.65 0.06 13.60
N PHE A 45 -10.68 -0.73 13.15
CA PHE A 45 -9.35 -0.74 13.74
C PHE A 45 -8.60 0.58 13.55
N ILE A 46 -9.03 1.44 12.61
CA ILE A 46 -8.53 2.83 12.51
C ILE A 46 -8.62 3.54 13.86
N PHE A 47 -9.77 3.46 14.55
CA PHE A 47 -9.98 4.22 15.78
C PHE A 47 -9.20 3.64 16.96
N ILE A 48 -8.97 2.33 16.97
CA ILE A 48 -8.23 1.65 18.04
C ILE A 48 -6.72 1.85 17.85
N MET A 49 -6.24 1.80 16.60
CA MET A 49 -4.82 1.75 16.27
C MET A 49 -4.41 2.91 15.35
N ILE A 50 -4.78 4.15 15.71
CA ILE A 50 -4.47 5.34 14.93
C ILE A 50 -2.97 5.44 14.58
N PRO A 51 -2.01 5.24 15.52
CA PRO A 51 -0.59 5.38 15.19
C PRO A 51 -0.11 4.33 14.19
N LEU A 52 -0.54 3.07 14.35
CA LEU A 52 -0.17 1.99 13.43
C LEU A 52 -0.80 2.19 12.05
N CYS A 53 -2.04 2.68 12.01
CA CYS A 53 -2.72 3.04 10.77
C CYS A 53 -1.96 4.11 9.99
N LEU A 54 -1.44 5.15 10.67
CA LEU A 54 -0.64 6.20 10.04
C LEU A 54 0.71 5.66 9.54
N CYS A 55 1.39 4.85 10.35
CA CYS A 55 2.63 4.19 9.93
C CYS A 55 2.40 3.29 8.71
N TRP A 56 1.30 2.54 8.67
CA TRP A 56 0.92 1.70 7.54
C TRP A 56 0.69 2.51 6.27
N ILE A 57 0.00 3.65 6.35
CA ILE A 57 -0.19 4.53 5.18
C ILE A 57 1.17 5.02 4.66
N SER A 58 2.09 5.41 5.54
CA SER A 58 3.43 5.84 5.13
C SER A 58 4.25 4.73 4.47
N SER A 59 4.18 3.50 4.98
CA SER A 59 4.89 2.36 4.37
C SER A 59 4.25 1.95 3.04
N MET A 60 2.92 2.03 2.91
CA MET A 60 2.22 1.76 1.65
C MET A 60 2.59 2.76 0.54
N LEU A 61 2.69 4.05 0.87
CA LEU A 61 3.13 5.09 -0.07
C LEU A 61 4.58 4.86 -0.52
N ALA A 62 5.45 4.48 0.40
CA ALA A 62 6.86 4.22 0.10
C ALA A 62 7.06 2.95 -0.75
N GLU A 63 6.27 1.90 -0.53
CA GLU A 63 6.36 0.67 -1.31
C GLU A 63 5.86 0.85 -2.76
N THR A 64 4.86 1.70 -2.95
CA THR A 64 4.31 2.04 -4.27
C THR A 64 5.10 3.13 -4.99
N ASN A 65 6.24 3.56 -4.45
CA ASN A 65 7.09 4.63 -4.99
C ASN A 65 6.33 5.93 -5.30
N ARG A 66 5.28 6.24 -4.53
CA ARG A 66 4.47 7.45 -4.74
C ARG A 66 5.04 8.63 -3.97
N THR A 67 4.76 9.84 -4.48
CA THR A 67 5.07 11.10 -3.80
C THR A 67 4.49 11.09 -2.38
N PRO A 68 5.26 11.45 -1.34
CA PRO A 68 6.58 12.10 -1.36
C PRO A 68 7.80 11.17 -1.44
N PHE A 69 7.61 9.85 -1.50
CA PHE A 69 8.67 8.83 -1.49
C PHE A 69 9.02 8.32 -2.89
N ASP A 70 9.02 9.21 -3.88
CA ASP A 70 9.36 8.88 -5.27
C ASP A 70 10.85 9.16 -5.57
N PHE A 71 11.74 8.36 -4.98
CA PHE A 71 13.18 8.47 -5.22
C PHE A 71 13.63 7.73 -6.51
N ALA A 72 12.75 6.89 -7.05
CA ALA A 72 13.02 6.06 -8.22
C ALA A 72 12.82 6.84 -9.52
N GLU A 73 11.75 7.65 -9.60
CA GLU A 73 11.37 8.41 -10.79
C GLU A 73 11.69 9.90 -10.68
N GLY A 74 11.96 10.40 -9.46
CA GLY A 74 12.25 11.79 -9.11
C GLY A 74 12.68 12.68 -10.27
N GLU A 75 11.71 13.36 -10.89
CA GLU A 75 11.90 14.12 -12.14
C GLU A 75 12.94 15.23 -12.00
N SER A 76 13.11 15.77 -10.79
CA SER A 76 14.08 16.81 -10.45
C SER A 76 15.52 16.31 -10.33
N GLU A 77 15.73 15.03 -10.00
CA GLU A 77 17.06 14.45 -9.75
C GLU A 77 17.54 13.54 -10.88
N LEU A 78 16.62 12.83 -11.55
CA LEU A 78 16.95 11.71 -12.43
C LEU A 78 16.30 11.78 -13.82
N VAL A 79 15.62 12.88 -14.20
CA VAL A 79 14.94 13.05 -15.51
C VAL A 79 14.14 11.79 -15.89
N SER A 80 13.12 11.46 -15.10
CA SER A 80 12.24 10.28 -15.27
C SER A 80 12.90 8.89 -15.18
N GLY A 81 14.16 8.82 -14.74
CA GLY A 81 14.79 7.57 -14.28
C GLY A 81 14.79 6.45 -15.33
N PHE A 82 14.21 5.31 -14.97
CA PHE A 82 14.17 4.10 -15.81
C PHE A 82 13.13 4.16 -16.93
N ASN A 83 12.17 5.09 -16.86
CA ASN A 83 11.12 5.23 -17.87
C ASN A 83 11.66 5.71 -19.23
N VAL A 84 12.85 6.32 -19.26
CA VAL A 84 13.50 6.78 -20.49
C VAL A 84 14.04 5.62 -21.35
N GLU A 85 14.41 4.50 -20.72
CA GLU A 85 15.00 3.35 -21.41
C GLU A 85 13.97 2.45 -22.08
N TYR A 86 12.73 2.45 -21.56
CA TYR A 86 11.63 1.64 -22.08
C TYR A 86 10.78 2.43 -23.06
N SER A 87 10.53 1.85 -24.24
CA SER A 87 9.61 2.43 -25.23
C SER A 87 8.32 1.64 -25.34
N SER A 88 7.23 2.34 -25.69
CA SER A 88 5.93 1.79 -26.10
C SER A 88 5.34 0.75 -25.12
N GLY A 89 5.36 -0.53 -25.46
CA GLY A 89 4.70 -1.59 -24.69
C GLY A 89 5.35 -1.88 -23.33
N GLY A 90 6.68 -1.82 -23.24
CA GLY A 90 7.39 -2.02 -21.98
C GLY A 90 7.06 -0.93 -20.95
N PHE A 91 6.99 0.31 -21.43
CA PHE A 91 6.54 1.47 -20.65
C PHE A 91 5.10 1.26 -20.15
N ALA A 92 4.17 0.84 -21.02
CA ALA A 92 2.78 0.60 -20.63
C ALA A 92 2.63 -0.47 -19.54
N LEU A 93 3.44 -1.54 -19.57
CA LEU A 93 3.41 -2.60 -18.56
C LEU A 93 3.92 -2.13 -17.19
N ILE A 94 4.92 -1.25 -17.16
CA ILE A 94 5.44 -0.65 -15.93
C ILE A 94 4.34 0.13 -15.22
N PHE A 95 3.69 1.07 -15.92
CA PHE A 95 2.57 1.82 -15.33
C PHE A 95 1.43 0.92 -14.90
N LEU A 96 1.05 -0.07 -15.73
CA LEU A 96 0.01 -1.01 -15.35
C LEU A 96 0.37 -1.73 -14.04
N SER A 97 1.64 -2.13 -13.88
CA SER A 97 2.12 -2.81 -12.67
C SER A 97 2.07 -1.91 -11.44
N GLU A 98 2.49 -0.63 -11.56
CA GLU A 98 2.43 0.34 -10.47
C GLU A 98 1.00 0.66 -10.06
N TYR A 99 0.10 0.87 -11.01
CA TYR A 99 -1.32 1.09 -10.68
C TYR A 99 -1.95 -0.16 -10.05
N SER A 100 -1.55 -1.35 -10.51
CA SER A 100 -2.03 -2.59 -9.90
C SER A 100 -1.56 -2.77 -8.45
N SER A 101 -0.32 -2.38 -8.14
CA SER A 101 0.22 -2.45 -6.79
C SER A 101 -0.45 -1.44 -5.86
N ILE A 102 -0.75 -0.23 -6.33
CA ILE A 102 -1.53 0.77 -5.57
C ILE A 102 -2.92 0.22 -5.20
N LEU A 103 -3.63 -0.37 -6.18
CA LEU A 103 -4.95 -0.96 -5.93
C LEU A 103 -4.88 -2.14 -4.96
N PHE A 104 -3.84 -2.97 -5.06
CA PHE A 104 -3.64 -4.10 -4.15
C PHE A 104 -3.37 -3.63 -2.70
N MET A 105 -2.48 -2.65 -2.54
CA MET A 105 -2.13 -2.10 -1.22
C MET A 105 -3.29 -1.37 -0.54
N SER A 106 -4.07 -0.62 -1.31
CA SER A 106 -5.30 0.02 -0.81
C SER A 106 -6.37 -0.99 -0.38
N LEU A 107 -6.52 -2.10 -1.11
CA LEU A 107 -7.40 -3.20 -0.71
C LEU A 107 -6.94 -3.83 0.62
N PHE A 108 -5.64 -4.06 0.79
CA PHE A 108 -5.08 -4.57 2.04
C PHE A 108 -5.36 -3.64 3.22
N PHE A 109 -5.19 -2.33 3.04
CA PHE A 109 -5.50 -1.34 4.07
C PHE A 109 -6.97 -1.39 4.49
N ILE A 110 -7.90 -1.51 3.55
CA ILE A 110 -9.33 -1.55 3.85
C ILE A 110 -9.70 -2.81 4.64
N LEU A 111 -9.14 -3.97 4.26
CA LEU A 111 -9.39 -5.21 4.97
C LEU A 111 -8.87 -5.16 6.42
N ILE A 112 -7.67 -4.60 6.62
CA ILE A 112 -7.04 -4.57 7.93
C ILE A 112 -7.64 -3.48 8.83
N TYR A 113 -8.06 -2.33 8.28
CA TYR A 113 -8.41 -1.16 9.10
C TYR A 113 -9.87 -0.70 9.00
N MET A 114 -10.53 -0.80 7.84
CA MET A 114 -11.84 -0.18 7.58
C MET A 114 -13.01 -1.15 7.43
N GLY A 115 -12.77 -2.46 7.44
CA GLY A 115 -13.77 -3.51 7.35
C GLY A 115 -14.47 -3.53 6.00
N GLY A 116 -14.25 -4.58 5.22
CA GLY A 116 -14.91 -4.68 3.92
C GLY A 116 -14.66 -5.99 3.20
N PHE A 117 -15.56 -6.96 3.39
CA PHE A 117 -15.62 -8.14 2.53
C PHE A 117 -16.91 -8.19 1.69
N ASN A 118 -17.94 -7.46 2.12
CA ASN A 118 -19.17 -7.33 1.37
C ASN A 118 -18.88 -6.46 0.15
N LEU A 119 -18.74 -7.08 -1.03
CA LEU A 119 -18.55 -6.51 -2.38
C LEU A 119 -19.68 -5.54 -2.80
N SER A 120 -19.98 -4.60 -1.92
CA SER A 120 -21.03 -3.60 -1.98
C SER A 120 -20.49 -2.34 -2.63
N PHE A 121 -21.39 -1.47 -3.08
CA PHE A 121 -21.00 -0.19 -3.64
C PHE A 121 -20.14 0.65 -2.67
N VAL A 122 -20.43 0.57 -1.36
CA VAL A 122 -19.66 1.27 -0.32
C VAL A 122 -18.22 0.75 -0.26
N PHE A 123 -17.98 -0.55 -0.48
CA PHE A 123 -16.63 -1.10 -0.52
C PHE A 123 -15.82 -0.51 -1.66
N TYR A 124 -16.40 -0.41 -2.87
CA TYR A 124 -15.72 0.21 -4.00
C TYR A 124 -15.44 1.71 -3.77
N LEU A 125 -16.36 2.43 -3.11
CA LEU A 125 -16.11 3.82 -2.72
C LEU A 125 -14.94 3.94 -1.72
N LYS A 126 -14.86 3.05 -0.71
CA LYS A 126 -13.72 3.00 0.20
C LYS A 126 -12.42 2.76 -0.57
N LEU A 127 -12.42 1.81 -1.51
CA LEU A 127 -11.26 1.46 -2.31
C LEU A 127 -10.75 2.67 -3.11
N VAL A 128 -11.64 3.34 -3.85
CA VAL A 128 -11.29 4.55 -4.59
C VAL A 128 -10.80 5.67 -3.67
N SER A 129 -11.35 5.79 -2.46
CA SER A 129 -10.94 6.83 -1.51
C SER A 129 -9.53 6.64 -0.94
N VAL A 130 -9.05 5.40 -0.89
CA VAL A 130 -7.71 5.05 -0.39
C VAL A 130 -6.69 5.01 -1.53
N SER A 131 -7.13 4.73 -2.76
CA SER A 131 -6.26 4.52 -3.94
C SER A 131 -5.77 5.81 -4.61
N PHE A 132 -5.53 6.89 -3.86
CA PHE A 132 -5.00 8.14 -4.40
C PHE A 132 -3.48 8.22 -4.25
#